data_AF-A0A1D2M1K3-F1
#
_entry.id   AF-A0A1D2M1K3-F1
#
_cell.length_a   1.000
_cell.length_b   1.000
_cell.length_c   1.000
_cell.angle_alpha   90.00
_cell.angle_beta   90.00
_cell.angle_gamma   90.00
#
_symmetry.space_group_name_H-M   'P 1'
#
loop_
_entity.id
_entity.type
_entity.pdbx_description
1 polymer ?
#
loop_
_entity_poly.entity_id
_entity_poly.type
_entity_poly.pdbx_seq_one_letter_code
_entity_poly.pdbx_strand_id
1 'polypeptide(L)'
;METKSLTDVVGVKDVCRNKHLWRMLLAEFIGTLLLVFIGCGSCISWGGNQPAASGWDKPSIVQIALCFGIAVATIAQALGHVSGAHLNPAVSIGLGAVGANVAF
;
A
#
# COMPACT_ATOMS: atom_id res chain seq x y z
N MET A 1 -19.49 33.24 22.11
CA MET A 1 -18.37 32.54 21.46
C MET A 1 -18.74 31.07 21.41
N GLU A 2 -19.20 30.57 20.26
CA GLU A 2 -19.43 29.13 20.07
C GLU A 2 -18.11 28.38 20.23
N THR A 3 -17.99 27.56 21.27
CA THR A 3 -16.89 26.62 21.39
C THR A 3 -17.12 25.53 20.33
N LYS A 4 -16.57 25.71 19.13
CA LYS A 4 -16.50 24.63 18.13
C LYS A 4 -15.81 23.44 18.80
N SER A 5 -16.54 22.33 18.93
CA SER A 5 -16.00 21.10 19.49
C SER A 5 -14.75 20.70 18.69
N LEU A 6 -13.71 20.22 19.36
CA LEU A 6 -12.47 19.77 18.72
C LEU A 6 -12.76 18.74 17.61
N THR A 7 -13.85 17.98 17.73
CA THR A 7 -14.30 17.02 16.72
C THR A 7 -14.77 17.67 15.42
N ASP A 8 -15.28 18.90 15.47
CA ASP A 8 -15.70 19.69 14.29
C ASP A 8 -14.53 20.47 13.69
N VAL A 9 -13.51 20.80 14.49
CA VAL A 9 -12.27 21.43 14.00
C VAL A 9 -11.39 20.40 13.26
N VAL A 10 -11.35 19.16 13.74
CA VAL A 10 -10.56 18.06 13.14
C VAL A 10 -11.34 17.36 12.01
N GLY A 11 -12.61 17.71 11.79
CA GLY A 11 -13.41 17.17 10.67
C GLY A 11 -13.69 15.66 10.77
N VAL A 12 -13.57 15.06 11.97
CA VAL A 12 -13.74 13.60 12.18
C VAL A 12 -15.15 13.15 11.77
N LYS A 13 -16.15 14.00 11.96
CA LYS A 13 -17.52 13.73 11.54
C LYS A 13 -17.66 13.61 10.02
N ASP A 14 -16.88 14.36 9.24
CA ASP A 14 -16.93 14.32 7.77
C ASP A 14 -16.21 13.08 7.21
N VAL A 15 -15.10 12.67 7.85
CA VAL A 15 -14.41 11.41 7.54
C VAL A 15 -15.32 10.22 7.79
N CYS A 16 -15.99 10.16 8.94
CA CYS A 16 -16.90 9.07 9.28
C CYS A 16 -18.20 9.06 8.45
N ARG A 17 -18.64 10.22 7.93
CA ARG A 17 -19.84 10.31 7.09
C ARG A 17 -19.61 9.86 5.65
N ASN A 18 -18.38 10.01 5.14
CA ASN A 18 -18.08 9.77 3.74
C ASN A 18 -17.74 8.30 3.43
N LYS A 19 -18.74 7.55 2.98
CA LYS A 19 -18.59 6.12 2.61
C LYS A 19 -17.58 5.88 1.48
N HIS A 20 -17.40 6.84 0.57
CA HIS A 20 -16.44 6.70 -0.54
C HIS A 20 -14.99 6.74 -0.03
N LEU A 21 -14.72 7.63 0.94
CA LEU A 21 -13.42 7.77 1.57
C LEU A 21 -13.00 6.48 2.29
N TRP A 22 -13.91 5.86 3.04
CA TRP A 22 -13.64 4.57 3.70
C TRP A 22 -13.33 3.45 2.72
N ARG A 23 -14.00 3.42 1.56
CA ARG A 23 -13.73 2.44 0.50
C ARG A 23 -12.33 2.62 -0.08
N MET A 24 -11.90 3.86 -0.29
CA MET A 24 -10.54 4.20 -0.76
C MET A 24 -9.48 3.82 0.27
N LEU A 25 -9.69 4.18 1.54
CA LEU A 25 -8.77 3.84 2.64
C LEU A 25 -8.60 2.32 2.80
N LEU A 26 -9.68 1.56 2.68
CA LEU A 26 -9.61 0.10 2.77
C LEU A 26 -8.86 -0.50 1.57
N ALA A 27 -9.08 0.03 0.37
CA ALA A 27 -8.36 -0.40 -0.83
C ALA A 27 -6.86 -0.15 -0.70
N GLU A 28 -6.46 1.03 -0.24
CA GLU A 28 -5.05 1.38 0.03
C GLU A 28 -4.42 0.48 1.10
N PHE A 29 -5.15 0.20 2.18
CA PHE A 29 -4.69 -0.70 3.24
C PHE A 29 -4.47 -2.12 2.72
N ILE A 30 -5.44 -2.68 2.00
CA ILE A 30 -5.34 -4.04 1.44
C ILE A 30 -4.23 -4.12 0.40
N GLY A 31 -4.12 -3.12 -0.48
CA GLY A 31 -3.06 -3.06 -1.48
C GLY A 31 -1.67 -3.02 -0.83
N THR A 32 -1.48 -2.19 0.20
CA THR A 32 -0.22 -2.12 0.95
C THR A 32 0.09 -3.42 1.68
N LEU A 33 -0.91 -4.05 2.29
CA LEU A 33 -0.76 -5.35 2.96
C LEU A 33 -0.28 -6.44 1.98
N LEU A 34 -0.89 -6.52 0.80
CA LEU A 34 -0.49 -7.47 -0.24
C LEU A 34 0.92 -7.19 -0.77
N LEU A 35 1.25 -5.92 -1.00
CA LEU A 35 2.58 -5.51 -1.46
C LEU A 35 3.67 -5.93 -0.46
N VAL A 36 3.47 -5.67 0.84
CA VAL A 36 4.42 -6.04 1.89
C VAL A 36 4.48 -7.56 2.06
N PHE A 37 3.34 -8.24 2.05
CA PHE A 37 3.29 -9.70 2.20
C PHE A 37 4.05 -10.42 1.08
N ILE A 38 3.79 -10.05 -0.18
CA ILE A 38 4.43 -10.63 -1.35
C ILE A 38 5.91 -10.21 -1.42
N GLY A 39 6.18 -8.92 -1.21
CA GLY A 39 7.53 -8.36 -1.26
C GLY A 39 8.46 -8.96 -0.21
N CYS A 40 8.08 -8.94 1.07
CA CYS A 40 8.86 -9.56 2.13
C CYS A 40 8.92 -11.09 1.98
N GLY A 41 7.84 -11.73 1.51
CA GLY A 41 7.82 -13.16 1.21
C GLY A 41 8.87 -13.57 0.16
N SER A 42 9.16 -12.69 -0.81
CA SER A 42 10.18 -12.94 -1.84
C SER A 42 11.62 -12.94 -1.30
N CYS A 43 11.86 -12.32 -0.14
CA CYS A 43 13.17 -12.23 0.50
C CYS A 43 13.46 -13.42 1.42
N ILE A 44 12.46 -14.27 1.70
CA ILE A 44 12.61 -15.42 2.60
C ILE A 44 13.22 -16.59 1.82
N SER A 45 14.28 -17.18 2.36
CA SER A 45 14.78 -18.47 1.89
C SER A 45 13.91 -19.58 2.46
N TRP A 46 13.13 -20.23 1.60
CA TRP A 46 12.24 -21.33 1.95
C TRP A 46 12.95 -22.69 2.06
N GLY A 47 14.25 -22.77 1.74
CA GLY A 47 15.04 -24.01 1.69
C GLY A 47 15.54 -24.55 3.04
N GLY A 48 15.32 -23.85 4.16
CA GLY A 48 15.80 -24.29 5.48
C GLY A 48 17.34 -24.42 5.59
N ASN A 49 17.84 -25.06 6.66
CA ASN A 49 19.28 -25.27 6.92
C ASN A 49 19.88 -26.38 6.03
N GLN A 50 19.37 -26.58 4.82
CA GLN A 50 19.91 -27.56 3.89
C GLN A 50 21.16 -26.95 3.22
N PRO A 51 22.30 -27.66 3.19
CA PRO A 51 23.47 -27.17 2.49
C PRO A 51 23.11 -26.95 1.02
N ALA A 52 23.43 -25.78 0.49
CA ALA A 52 22.98 -25.34 -0.83
C ALA A 52 23.35 -26.37 -1.91
N ALA A 53 22.42 -27.27 -2.24
CA ALA A 53 22.67 -28.38 -3.15
C ALA A 53 22.70 -27.90 -4.61
N SER A 54 22.08 -26.75 -4.85
CA SER A 54 22.15 -25.99 -6.08
C SER A 54 22.18 -24.51 -5.70
N GLY A 55 22.86 -23.64 -6.46
CA GLY A 55 23.00 -22.20 -6.16
C GLY A 55 21.69 -21.39 -6.10
N TRP A 56 20.53 -22.04 -6.02
CA TRP A 56 19.17 -21.50 -6.03
C TRP A 56 18.52 -21.41 -4.64
N ASP A 57 19.16 -21.88 -3.58
CA ASP A 57 18.59 -21.85 -2.22
C ASP A 57 18.49 -20.44 -1.61
N LYS A 58 19.13 -19.43 -2.23
CA LYS A 58 19.05 -18.03 -1.80
C LYS A 58 18.23 -17.21 -2.79
N PRO A 59 17.28 -16.39 -2.32
CA PRO A 59 16.51 -15.54 -3.21
C PRO A 59 17.43 -14.56 -3.95
N SER A 60 17.36 -14.61 -5.28
CA SER A 60 18.16 -13.74 -6.15
C SER A 60 17.62 -12.30 -6.12
N ILE A 61 18.52 -11.31 -6.18
CA ILE A 61 18.15 -9.89 -6.25
C ILE A 61 17.21 -9.59 -7.42
N VAL A 62 17.38 -10.29 -8.55
CA VAL A 62 16.54 -10.14 -9.75
C VAL A 62 15.14 -10.69 -9.50
N GLN A 63 15.03 -11.84 -8.83
CA GLN A 63 13.75 -12.42 -8.45
C GLN A 63 12.98 -11.50 -7.49
N ILE A 64 13.66 -10.95 -6.47
CA ILE A 64 13.06 -10.02 -5.51
C ILE A 64 12.58 -8.76 -6.23
N ALA A 65 13.43 -8.15 -7.06
CA ALA A 65 13.09 -6.93 -7.81
C ALA A 65 11.89 -7.15 -8.74
N LEU A 66 11.86 -8.27 -9.47
CA LEU A 66 10.77 -8.61 -10.37
C LEU A 66 9.47 -8.89 -9.60
N CYS A 67 9.56 -9.54 -8.44
CA CYS A 67 8.41 -9.82 -7.58
C CYS A 67 7.74 -8.53 -7.09
N PHE A 68 8.52 -7.58 -6.59
CA PHE A 68 8.00 -6.26 -6.21
C PHE A 68 7.39 -5.51 -7.40
N GLY A 69 8.07 -5.48 -8.55
CA GLY A 69 7.58 -4.80 -9.75
C GLY A 69 6.24 -5.35 -10.24
N ILE A 70 6.10 -6.67 -10.33
CA ILE A 70 4.87 -7.34 -10.76
C ILE A 70 3.75 -7.17 -9.72
N ALA A 71 4.08 -7.23 -8.42
CA ALA A 71 3.11 -7.01 -7.35
C ALA A 71 2.51 -5.60 -7.43
N VAL A 72 3.35 -4.56 -7.52
CA VAL A 72 2.87 -3.17 -7.67
C VAL A 72 2.04 -3.01 -8.94
N ALA A 73 2.49 -3.52 -10.09
CA ALA A 73 1.75 -3.42 -11.34
C ALA A 73 0.36 -4.08 -11.27
N THR A 74 0.28 -5.24 -10.62
CA THR A 74 -0.98 -5.98 -10.45
C THR A 74 -1.93 -5.25 -9.51
N ILE A 75 -1.42 -4.74 -8.38
CA ILE A 75 -2.23 -4.01 -7.41
C ILE A 75 -2.70 -2.67 -8.00
N ALA A 76 -1.84 -1.97 -8.74
CA ALA A 76 -2.21 -0.75 -9.45
C ALA A 76 -3.33 -1.00 -10.47
N GLN A 77 -3.24 -2.09 -11.24
CA GLN A 77 -4.29 -2.47 -12.18
C GLN A 77 -5.60 -2.86 -11.47
N ALA A 78 -5.51 -3.54 -10.32
CA ALA A 78 -6.67 -4.01 -9.58
C ALA A 78 -7.37 -2.92 -8.75
N LEU A 79 -6.63 -2.00 -8.14
CA LEU A 79 -7.15 -1.04 -7.15
C LEU A 79 -7.00 0.43 -7.58
N GLY A 80 -6.35 0.70 -8.71
CA GLY A 80 -6.15 2.06 -9.23
C GLY A 80 -7.47 2.80 -9.45
N HIS A 81 -8.47 2.12 -10.01
CA HIS A 81 -9.81 2.69 -10.25
C HIS A 81 -10.63 2.93 -8.97
N VAL A 82 -10.20 2.38 -7.83
CA VAL A 82 -10.89 2.54 -6.54
C VAL A 82 -10.29 3.66 -5.72
N SER A 83 -8.95 3.76 -5.69
CA SER A 83 -8.21 4.59 -4.73
C SER A 83 -7.04 5.38 -5.31
N GLY A 84 -6.69 5.22 -6.58
CA GLY A 84 -5.44 5.73 -7.16
C GLY A 84 -4.24 4.80 -6.93
N ALA A 85 -4.36 3.80 -6.04
CA ALA A 85 -3.33 2.79 -5.75
C ALA A 85 -1.96 3.41 -5.41
N HIS A 86 -1.94 4.26 -4.39
CA HIS A 86 -0.72 4.86 -3.87
C HIS A 86 0.13 3.85 -3.10
N LEU A 87 -0.53 2.90 -2.42
CA LEU A 87 0.03 1.76 -1.69
C LEU A 87 1.03 2.14 -0.58
N ASN A 88 1.06 3.43 -0.21
CA ASN A 88 2.03 3.97 0.69
C ASN A 88 1.55 5.32 1.27
N PRO A 89 1.47 5.48 2.60
CA PRO A 89 1.11 6.75 3.23
C PRO A 89 2.07 7.90 2.88
N ALA A 90 3.37 7.63 2.68
CA ALA A 90 4.33 8.66 2.27
C ALA A 90 4.06 9.18 0.85
N VAL A 91 3.60 8.31 -0.04
CA VAL A 91 3.21 8.69 -1.41
C VAL A 91 1.93 9.51 -1.38
N SER A 92 0.94 9.10 -0.58
CA SER A 92 -0.31 9.86 -0.40
C SER A 92 -0.07 11.27 0.17
N ILE A 93 0.81 11.41 1.17
CA ILE A 93 1.17 12.72 1.72
C ILE A 93 1.93 13.56 0.69
N GLY A 94 2.88 12.96 -0.04
CA GLY A 94 3.63 13.66 -1.09
C GLY A 94 2.73 14.18 -2.21
N LEU A 95 1.76 13.37 -2.65
CA LEU A 95 0.80 13.76 -3.69
C LEU A 95 -0.14 14.87 -3.19
N GLY A 96 -0.58 14.78 -1.94
CA GLY A 96 -1.36 15.83 -1.27
C GLY A 96 -0.60 17.15 -1.13
N ALA A 97 0.71 17.12 -0.86
CA ALA A 97 1.56 18.31 -0.76
C ALA A 97 1.75 19.02 -2.11
N VAL A 98 1.70 18.27 -3.22
CA VAL A 98 1.76 18.81 -4.59
C VAL A 98 0.39 19.32 -5.07
N GLY A 99 -0.70 19.03 -4.33
CA GLY A 99 -2.07 19.39 -4.72
C GLY A 99 -2.65 18.49 -5.80
N ALA A 100 -2.04 17.33 -6.05
CA ALA A 100 -2.57 16.33 -6.96
C ALA A 100 -3.62 15.46 -6.22
N ASN A 101 -4.79 15.27 -6.86
CA ASN A 101 -5.90 14.54 -6.26
C ASN A 101 -5.53 13.08 -5.99
N VAL A 102 -5.92 12.61 -4.81
CA VAL A 102 -5.77 11.23 -4.31
C VAL A 102 -6.68 10.23 -5.04
N ALA A 103 -7.38 10.67 -6.07
CA ALA A 103 -8.45 9.94 -6.74
C ALA A 103 -8.47 10.36 -8.21
N PHE A 104 -8.32 9.37 -9.10
CA PHE A 104 -8.72 9.52 -10.50
C PHE A 104 -10.22 9.23 -10.63
#